data_AF-A0A435U5G2-F1
#
_entry.id   AF-A0A435U5G2-F1
#
_cell.length_a   1.000
_cell.length_b   1.000
_cell.length_c   1.000
_cell.angle_alpha   90.00
_cell.angle_beta   90.00
_cell.angle_gamma   90.00
#
_symmetry.space_group_name_H-M   'P 1'
#
loop_
_entity.id
_entity.type
_entity.pdbx_description
1 polymer ?
#
loop_
_entity_poly.entity_id
_entity_poly.type
_entity_poly.pdbx_seq_one_letter_code
_entity_poly.pdbx_strand_id
1 'polypeptide(L)' 'AHEALNGLADDWTAASAEAAIREVAAAGSHKLGAVAQPLRAALTGKSTSPGVFDVLAVLGREESLARISDQID' A
#
# COMPACT_ATOMS: atom_id res chain seq x y z
N ALA A 1 6.95 -1.71 -2.11
CA ALA A 1 5.70 -1.29 -1.42
C ALA A 1 5.75 -1.65 0.06
N HIS A 2 5.88 -2.94 0.42
CA HIS A 2 5.98 -3.38 1.82
C HIS A 2 7.05 -2.63 2.62
N GLU A 3 8.30 -2.59 2.13
CA GLU A 3 9.40 -1.88 2.80
C GLU A 3 9.11 -0.39 3.00
N ALA A 4 8.67 0.30 1.95
CA ALA A 4 8.33 1.72 1.99
C ALA A 4 7.21 2.02 3.02
N LEU A 5 6.18 1.17 3.09
CA LEU A 5 5.10 1.30 4.07
C LEU A 5 5.58 0.96 5.49
N ASN A 6 6.42 -0.06 5.65
CA ASN A 6 6.97 -0.45 6.95
C ASN A 6 7.75 0.71 7.60
N GLY A 7 8.41 1.54 6.78
CA GLY A 7 9.15 2.73 7.20
C GLY A 7 8.28 3.89 7.75
N LEU A 8 6.95 3.85 7.61
CA LEU A 8 6.06 4.92 8.07
C LEU A 8 5.83 4.97 9.58
N ALA A 9 6.37 4.03 10.37
CA ALA A 9 6.32 3.99 11.85
C ALA A 9 5.01 4.54 12.48
N ASP A 10 5.03 5.80 12.93
CA ASP A 10 3.90 6.48 13.62
C ASP A 10 3.01 7.33 12.69
N ASP A 11 3.40 7.53 11.43
CA ASP A 11 2.68 8.33 10.43
C ASP A 11 1.84 7.45 9.48
N TRP A 12 1.02 6.58 10.08
CA TRP A 12 0.15 5.67 9.33
C TRP A 12 -1.14 6.35 8.85
N THR A 13 -1.00 7.22 7.84
CA THR A 13 -2.12 7.92 7.22
C THR A 13 -2.25 7.58 5.73
N ALA A 14 -3.44 7.79 5.16
CA ALA A 14 -3.65 7.59 3.72
C ALA A 14 -2.70 8.48 2.88
N ALA A 15 -2.46 9.72 3.32
CA ALA A 15 -1.58 10.66 2.62
C ALA A 15 -0.12 10.20 2.62
N SER A 16 0.40 9.78 3.77
CA SER A 16 1.78 9.32 3.92
C SER A 16 2.01 7.99 3.18
N ALA A 17 1.03 7.09 3.21
CA ALA A 17 1.04 5.86 2.43
C ALA A 17 1.02 6.14 0.91
N GLU A 18 0.19 7.07 0.44
CA GLU A 18 0.18 7.46 -0.97
C GLU A 18 1.53 8.04 -1.40
N ALA A 19 2.12 8.94 -0.61
CA ALA A 19 3.42 9.53 -0.89
C ALA A 19 4.51 8.46 -1.01
N ALA A 20 4.61 7.55 -0.03
CA ALA A 20 5.59 6.46 -0.05
C ALA A 20 5.41 5.54 -1.27
N ILE A 21 4.16 5.18 -1.63
CA ILE A 21 3.90 4.33 -2.79
C ILE A 21 4.13 5.06 -4.11
N ARG A 22 3.94 6.37 -4.16
CA ARG A 22 4.28 7.21 -5.32
C ARG A 22 5.79 7.26 -5.56
N GLU A 23 6.59 7.33 -4.51
CA GLU A 23 8.06 7.26 -4.62
C GLU A 23 8.51 5.89 -5.13
N VAL A 24 7.93 4.79 -4.63
CA VAL A 24 8.19 3.43 -5.13
C VAL A 24 7.85 3.32 -6.61
N ALA A 25 6.70 3.85 -7.03
CA ALA A 25 6.30 3.85 -8.43
C ALA A 25 7.28 4.64 -9.30
N ALA A 26 7.69 5.84 -8.85
CA ALA A 26 8.63 6.69 -9.56
C ALA A 26 10.02 6.03 -9.71
N ALA A 27 10.55 5.44 -8.64
CA ALA A 27 11.84 4.74 -8.66
C ALA A 27 11.85 3.56 -9.65
N GLY A 28 10.72 2.86 -9.79
CA GLY A 28 10.54 1.77 -10.75
C GLY A 28 10.14 2.22 -12.16
N SER A 29 10.05 3.51 -12.45
CA SER A 29 9.47 4.05 -13.70
C SER A 29 8.05 3.51 -13.99
N HIS A 30 7.30 3.20 -12.95
CA HIS A 30 5.92 2.73 -13.01
C HIS A 30 4.93 3.87 -12.76
N LYS A 31 3.74 3.76 -13.34
CA LYS A 31 2.61 4.61 -12.95
C LYS A 31 2.11 4.18 -11.58
N LEU A 32 1.61 5.12 -10.78
CA LEU A 32 1.04 4.84 -9.45
C LEU A 32 0.00 3.70 -9.49
N GLY A 33 -0.88 3.71 -10.50
CA GLY A 33 -1.90 2.68 -10.67
C GLY A 33 -1.35 1.25 -10.81
N ALA A 34 -0.14 1.08 -11.38
CA ALA A 34 0.50 -0.22 -11.54
C ALA A 34 0.98 -0.81 -10.20
N VAL A 35 1.28 0.04 -9.20
CA VAL A 35 1.64 -0.38 -7.84
C VAL A 35 0.40 -0.45 -6.93
N ALA A 36 -0.54 0.49 -7.10
CA ALA A 36 -1.76 0.59 -6.30
C ALA A 36 -2.76 -0.55 -6.58
N GLN A 37 -2.79 -1.11 -7.79
CA GLN A 37 -3.63 -2.26 -8.14
C GLN A 37 -3.24 -3.54 -7.37
N PRO A 38 -1.97 -4.01 -7.42
CA PRO A 38 -1.51 -5.12 -6.59
C PRO A 38 -1.70 -4.87 -5.09
N LEU A 39 -1.42 -3.66 -4.62
CA LEU A 39 -1.66 -3.29 -3.22
C LEU A 39 -3.13 -3.46 -2.83
N ARG A 40 -4.06 -3.04 -3.69
CA ARG A 40 -5.50 -3.21 -3.46
C ARG A 40 -5.88 -4.69 -3.37
N ALA A 41 -5.37 -5.50 -4.29
CA ALA A 41 -5.61 -6.94 -4.29
C ALA A 41 -5.11 -7.57 -2.98
N ALA A 42 -3.89 -7.24 -2.54
CA ALA A 42 -3.33 -7.74 -1.27
C ALA A 42 -4.19 -7.34 -0.06
N LEU A 43 -4.63 -6.08 0.02
CA LEU A 43 -5.36 -5.57 1.18
C LEU A 43 -6.82 -6.01 1.24
N THR A 44 -7.45 -6.28 0.09
CA THR A 44 -8.91 -6.46 0.01
C THR A 44 -9.36 -7.77 -0.62
N GLY A 45 -8.47 -8.54 -1.25
CA GLY A 45 -8.80 -9.69 -2.07
C GLY A 45 -9.62 -9.34 -3.33
N LYS A 46 -9.71 -8.06 -3.71
CA LYS A 46 -10.54 -7.57 -4.82
C LYS A 46 -9.74 -6.64 -5.74
N SER A 47 -10.13 -6.60 -7.01
CA SER A 47 -9.59 -5.64 -7.99
C SER A 47 -10.17 -4.23 -7.83
N THR A 48 -11.28 -4.09 -7.12
CA THR A 48 -12.03 -2.83 -6.98
C THR A 48 -12.40 -2.62 -5.51
N SER A 49 -12.14 -1.42 -5.00
CA SER A 49 -12.39 -1.01 -3.62
C SER A 49 -12.58 0.51 -3.55
N PRO A 50 -12.99 1.07 -2.41
CA PRO A 50 -12.72 2.48 -2.06
C PRO A 50 -11.22 2.82 -2.20
N GLY A 51 -10.83 4.08 -1.99
CA GLY A 51 -9.42 4.51 -2.08
C GLY A 51 -8.49 3.53 -1.34
N VAL A 52 -7.49 2.98 -2.04
CA VAL A 52 -6.67 1.89 -1.47
C VAL A 52 -5.88 2.35 -0.24
N PHE A 53 -5.50 3.63 -0.21
CA PHE A 53 -4.82 4.24 0.92
C PHE A 53 -5.77 4.51 2.09
N ASP A 54 -7.05 4.79 1.83
CA ASP A 54 -8.07 4.88 2.88
C ASP A 54 -8.32 3.52 3.51
N VAL A 55 -8.41 2.47 2.69
CA VAL A 55 -8.53 1.09 3.18
C VAL A 55 -7.33 0.72 4.06
N LEU A 56 -6.11 1.02 3.60
CA LEU A 56 -4.88 0.80 4.35
C LEU A 56 -4.88 1.55 5.69
N ALA A 57 -5.35 2.80 5.72
CA ALA A 57 -5.45 3.58 6.94
C ALA A 57 -6.47 2.98 7.92
N VAL A 58 -7.62 2.48 7.42
CA VAL A 58 -8.66 1.86 8.24
C VAL A 58 -8.24 0.50 8.79
N LEU A 59 -7.54 -0.33 7.99
CA LEU A 59 -7.02 -1.62 8.45
C LEU A 59 -5.94 -1.47 9.54
N GLY A 60 -5.21 -0.36 9.50
CA GLY A 60 -4.06 -0.13 10.38
C GLY A 60 -2.79 -0.82 9.89
N ARG A 61 -1.69 -0.48 10.55
CA ARG A 61 -0.33 -0.84 10.13
C ARG A 61 -0.06 -2.34 10.13
N GLU A 62 -0.29 -3.00 11.25
CA GLU A 62 0.06 -4.41 11.45
C GLU A 62 -0.66 -5.31 10.46
N GLU A 63 -1.99 -5.18 10.38
CA GLU A 63 -2.83 -5.97 9.46
C GLU A 63 -2.47 -5.72 7.99
N SER A 64 -2.25 -4.46 7.61
CA SER A 64 -1.89 -4.13 6.23
C SER A 64 -0.55 -4.73 5.83
N LEU A 65 0.48 -4.63 6.69
CA LEU A 65 1.79 -5.20 6.40
C LEU A 65 1.75 -6.73 6.35
N ALA A 66 1.01 -7.38 7.25
CA ALA A 66 0.82 -8.83 7.24
C ALA A 66 0.20 -9.30 5.92
N ARG A 67 -0.93 -8.70 5.50
CA ARG A 67 -1.59 -9.05 4.22
C ARG A 67 -0.70 -8.82 3.00
N ILE A 68 0.10 -7.75 3.01
CA ILE A 68 1.03 -7.49 1.92
C ILE A 68 2.15 -8.53 1.92
N SER A 69 2.67 -8.91 3.09
CA SER A 69 3.70 -9.93 3.23
C SER A 69 3.25 -11.29 2.71
N ASP A 70 1.98 -11.67 2.94
CA ASP A 70 1.39 -12.92 2.44
C ASP A 70 1.36 -13.04 0.91
N GLN A 71 1.66 -11.96 0.16
CA GLN A 71 1.60 -11.92 -1.30
C GLN A 71 2.99 -11.78 -1.96
N ILE A 72 4.08 -11.76 -1.18
CA ILE A 72 5.46 -11.48 -1.67
C ILE A 72 6.28 -12.78 -1.88
N ASP A 73 5.64 -13.95 -1.86
CA ASP A 73 6.27 -15.24 -2.21
C ASP A 73 6.73 -15.33 -3.68
#